data_AF-A0A2I2KX63-F1
#
_entry.id   AF-A0A2I2KX63-F1
#
_cell.length_a   1.000
_cell.length_b   1.000
_cell.length_c   1.000
_cell.angle_alpha   90.00
_cell.angle_beta   90.00
_cell.angle_gamma   90.00
#
_symmetry.space_group_name_H-M   'P 1'
#
loop_
_entity.id
_entity.type
_entity.pdbx_description
1 polymer ?
#
loop_
_entity_poly.entity_id
_entity_poly.type
_entity_poly.pdbx_seq_one_letter_code
_entity_poly.pdbx_strand_id
1 'polypeptide(L)'
;MGDTDAMANLGLLLSTQWDPPDLAGARHWYERAADDGGHTGAMTNLGNLLADRWDPPDLPGARHWYERAAAVGDTDAMANLGLLLSTQWDPPDLAGARHWYERAAAVGDTDATANLGDRPRTT
;
A
#
# COMPACT_ATOMS: atom_id res chain seq x y z
N MET A 1 10.36 -19.31 -8.95
CA MET A 1 10.01 -18.22 -8.02
C MET A 1 10.69 -16.99 -8.57
N GLY A 2 9.93 -16.09 -9.19
CA GLY A 2 10.47 -14.80 -9.60
C GLY A 2 10.75 -13.98 -8.35
N ASP A 3 11.84 -13.22 -8.35
CA ASP A 3 12.17 -12.31 -7.26
C ASP A 3 11.17 -11.14 -7.29
N THR A 4 10.16 -11.20 -6.42
CA THR A 4 9.11 -10.19 -6.34
C THR A 4 9.62 -8.82 -5.92
N ASP A 5 10.72 -8.78 -5.16
CA ASP A 5 11.37 -7.54 -4.76
C ASP A 5 12.04 -6.88 -5.98
N ALA A 6 12.69 -7.67 -6.83
CA ALA A 6 13.23 -7.19 -8.10
C ALA A 6 12.14 -6.63 -9.03
N MET A 7 10.97 -7.28 -9.09
CA MET A 7 9.82 -6.79 -9.86
C MET A 7 9.28 -5.46 -9.30
N ALA A 8 9.12 -5.35 -7.98
CA ALA A 8 8.68 -4.11 -7.34
C ALA A 8 9.70 -2.97 -7.53
N ASN A 9 10.99 -3.25 -7.41
CA ASN A 9 12.04 -2.27 -7.65
C ASN A 9 12.06 -1.79 -9.10
N LEU A 10 11.79 -2.68 -10.06
CA LEU A 10 11.65 -2.30 -11.47
C LEU A 10 10.42 -1.41 -11.69
N GLY A 11 9.28 -1.72 -11.05
CA GLY A 11 8.10 -0.86 -11.09
C GLY A 11 8.38 0.53 -10.51
N LEU A 12 9.13 0.60 -9.41
CA LEU A 12 9.55 1.86 -8.80
C LEU A 12 10.44 2.68 -9.73
N LEU A 13 11.42 2.04 -10.36
CA LEU A 13 12.32 2.70 -11.30
C LEU A 13 11.54 3.29 -12.49
N LEU A 14 10.62 2.53 -13.10
CA LEU A 14 9.84 2.98 -14.24
C LEU A 14 8.90 4.16 -13.90
N SER A 15 8.35 4.17 -12.68
CA SER A 15 7.45 5.22 -12.21
C SER A 15 8.13 6.50 -11.71
N THR A 16 9.41 6.45 -11.32
CA THR A 16 10.10 7.57 -10.64
C THR A 16 11.37 8.04 -11.32
N GLN A 17 12.15 7.13 -11.92
CA GLN A 17 13.50 7.41 -12.42
C GLN A 17 13.60 7.37 -13.95
N TRP A 18 12.57 6.86 -14.62
CA TRP A 18 12.50 6.83 -16.09
C TRP A 18 11.92 8.15 -16.63
N ASP A 19 12.46 8.65 -17.74
CA ASP A 19 12.04 9.93 -18.36
C ASP A 19 11.72 9.74 -19.86
N PRO A 20 10.46 9.90 -20.29
CA PRO A 20 9.27 10.17 -19.46
C PRO A 20 8.84 8.93 -18.67
N PRO A 21 8.25 9.05 -17.46
CA PRO A 21 7.86 7.90 -16.63
C PRO A 21 6.98 6.89 -17.37
N ASP A 22 7.31 5.60 -17.27
CA ASP A 22 6.49 4.51 -17.83
C ASP A 22 5.55 3.97 -16.75
N LEU A 23 4.44 4.66 -16.56
CA LEU A 23 3.43 4.28 -15.56
C LEU A 23 2.77 2.94 -15.91
N ALA A 24 2.59 2.63 -17.20
CA ALA A 24 1.96 1.39 -17.64
C ALA A 24 2.87 0.19 -17.37
N GLY A 25 4.17 0.33 -17.66
CA GLY A 25 5.19 -0.65 -17.29
C GLY A 25 5.31 -0.80 -15.77
N ALA A 26 5.32 0.31 -15.03
CA ALA A 26 5.35 0.26 -13.57
C ALA A 26 4.15 -0.48 -12.98
N ARG A 27 2.94 -0.18 -13.47
CA ARG A 27 1.71 -0.89 -13.12
C ARG A 27 1.85 -2.40 -13.36
N HIS A 28 2.27 -2.79 -14.56
CA HIS A 28 2.43 -4.19 -14.92
C HIS A 28 3.36 -4.95 -13.96
N TRP A 29 4.51 -4.36 -13.62
CA TRP A 29 5.46 -5.00 -12.72
C TRP A 29 4.98 -5.06 -11.27
N TYR A 30 4.28 -4.03 -10.80
CA TYR A 30 3.68 -4.07 -9.46
C TYR A 30 2.55 -5.10 -9.37
N GLU A 31 1.67 -5.19 -10.37
CA GLU A 31 0.60 -6.21 -10.43
C GLU A 31 1.21 -7.61 -10.37
N ARG A 32 2.27 -7.85 -11.15
CA ARG A 32 2.99 -9.12 -11.10
C ARG A 32 3.65 -9.40 -9.77
N ALA A 33 4.32 -8.43 -9.15
CA ALA A 33 4.93 -8.63 -7.84
C ALA A 33 3.88 -8.93 -6.76
N ALA A 34 2.71 -8.29 -6.85
CA ALA A 34 1.59 -8.51 -5.96
C ALA A 34 0.93 -9.89 -6.15
N ASP A 35 0.76 -10.35 -7.39
CA ASP A 35 0.07 -11.62 -7.68
C ASP A 35 1.01 -12.85 -7.66
N ASP A 36 2.26 -12.74 -8.13
CA ASP A 36 3.20 -13.87 -8.21
C ASP A 36 3.78 -14.26 -6.84
N GLY A 37 3.82 -13.33 -5.86
CA GLY A 37 4.37 -13.63 -4.53
C GLY A 37 3.78 -12.84 -3.37
N GLY A 38 2.68 -12.12 -3.58
CA GLY A 38 2.00 -11.43 -2.48
C GLY A 38 2.80 -10.25 -1.92
N HIS A 39 3.66 -9.61 -2.73
CA HIS A 39 4.53 -8.57 -2.22
C HIS A 39 3.73 -7.33 -1.83
N THR A 40 3.58 -7.14 -0.53
CA THR A 40 2.74 -6.11 0.07
C THR A 40 3.16 -4.68 -0.31
N GLY A 41 4.46 -4.39 -0.32
CA GLY A 41 4.97 -3.08 -0.74
C GLY A 41 4.64 -2.75 -2.21
N ALA A 42 4.60 -3.77 -3.09
CA ALA A 42 4.18 -3.58 -4.48
C ALA A 42 2.70 -3.21 -4.58
N MET A 43 1.82 -3.82 -3.77
CA MET A 43 0.40 -3.48 -3.71
C MET A 43 0.19 -2.03 -3.26
N THR A 44 0.91 -1.60 -2.22
CA THR A 44 0.84 -0.22 -1.71
C THR A 44 1.36 0.78 -2.76
N ASN A 45 2.48 0.48 -3.41
CA ASN A 45 3.02 1.33 -4.48
C ASN A 45 2.11 1.40 -5.71
N LEU A 46 1.44 0.29 -6.05
CA LEU A 46 0.45 0.26 -7.11
C LEU A 46 -0.76 1.13 -6.78
N GLY A 47 -1.24 1.07 -5.53
CA GLY A 47 -2.29 1.96 -5.05
C GLY A 47 -1.90 3.44 -5.19
N ASN A 48 -0.68 3.80 -4.79
CA ASN A 48 -0.16 5.18 -4.90
C ASN A 48 -0.07 5.62 -6.37
N LEU A 49 0.40 4.72 -7.25
CA LEU A 49 0.51 5.00 -8.68
C LEU A 49 -0.86 5.29 -9.31
N LEU A 50 -1.86 4.48 -8.99
CA LEU A 50 -3.21 4.62 -9.53
C LEU A 50 -3.97 5.84 -8.98
N ALA A 51 -3.74 6.21 -7.72
CA ALA A 51 -4.40 7.35 -7.09
C ALA A 51 -3.76 8.69 -7.49
N ASP A 52 -2.43 8.80 -7.43
CA ASP A 52 -1.77 10.11 -7.48
C ASP A 52 -1.04 10.40 -8.81
N ARG A 53 -0.61 9.35 -9.52
CA ARG A 53 0.24 9.50 -10.72
C ARG A 53 -0.47 9.16 -12.02
N TRP A 54 -1.56 8.40 -11.95
CA TRP A 54 -2.33 8.00 -13.13
C TRP A 54 -3.29 9.12 -13.54
N ASP A 55 -3.41 9.36 -14.85
CA ASP A 55 -4.28 10.41 -15.41
C ASP A 55 -5.25 9.82 -16.46
N PRO A 56 -6.58 9.85 -16.23
CA PRO A 56 -7.23 10.29 -14.99
C PRO A 56 -7.01 9.29 -13.83
N PRO A 57 -7.04 9.70 -12.56
CA PRO A 57 -6.86 8.80 -11.43
C PRO A 57 -7.81 7.60 -11.41
N ASP A 58 -7.29 6.41 -11.11
CA ASP A 58 -8.07 5.17 -10.92
C ASP A 58 -8.25 4.90 -9.43
N LEU A 59 -9.13 5.69 -8.81
CA LEU A 59 -9.44 5.56 -7.37
C LEU A 59 -10.00 4.17 -7.00
N PRO A 60 -10.93 3.57 -7.78
CA PRO A 60 -11.41 2.22 -7.50
C PRO A 60 -10.31 1.17 -7.56
N GLY A 61 -9.41 1.27 -8.54
CA GLY A 61 -8.23 0.39 -8.63
C GLY A 61 -7.28 0.59 -7.45
N ALA A 62 -6.97 1.83 -7.09
CA ALA A 62 -6.13 2.14 -5.94
C ALA A 62 -6.72 1.59 -4.63
N ARG A 63 -8.02 1.80 -4.41
CA ARG A 63 -8.77 1.25 -3.27
C ARG A 63 -8.62 -0.27 -3.18
N HIS A 64 -8.81 -0.98 -4.29
CA HIS A 64 -8.72 -2.43 -4.32
C HIS A 64 -7.35 -2.93 -3.88
N TRP A 65 -6.28 -2.32 -4.37
CA TRP A 65 -4.91 -2.72 -4.03
C TRP A 65 -4.54 -2.37 -2.59
N TYR A 66 -4.95 -1.20 -2.09
CA TYR A 66 -4.76 -0.89 -0.67
C TYR A 66 -5.54 -1.83 0.25
N GLU A 67 -6.78 -2.21 -0.10
CA GLU A 67 -7.56 -3.18 0.69
C GLU A 67 -6.85 -4.56 0.75
N ARG A 68 -6.23 -5.00 -0.35
CA ARG A 68 -5.42 -6.25 -0.37
C ARG A 68 -4.18 -6.14 0.51
N ALA A 69 -3.43 -5.04 0.45
CA ALA A 69 -2.26 -4.81 1.29
C ALA A 69 -2.64 -4.68 2.78
N ALA A 70 -3.72 -3.96 3.08
CA ALA A 70 -4.28 -3.86 4.42
C ALA A 70 -4.73 -5.22 4.97
N ALA A 71 -5.27 -6.10 4.14
CA ALA A 71 -5.69 -7.44 4.56
C ALA A 71 -4.53 -8.32 5.05
N VAL A 72 -3.30 -8.08 4.56
CA VAL A 72 -2.08 -8.75 5.03
C VAL A 72 -1.35 -7.99 6.15
N GLY A 73 -1.94 -6.90 6.66
CA GLY A 73 -1.44 -6.16 7.81
C GLY A 73 -0.59 -4.93 7.48
N ASP A 74 -0.55 -4.48 6.22
CA ASP A 74 0.19 -3.25 5.86
C ASP A 74 -0.48 -2.00 6.46
N THR A 75 0.20 -1.38 7.42
CA THR A 75 -0.25 -0.16 8.08
C THR A 75 -0.22 1.05 7.15
N ASP A 76 0.73 1.12 6.22
CA ASP A 76 0.85 2.21 5.25
C ASP A 76 -0.29 2.16 4.25
N ALA A 77 -0.64 0.95 3.77
CA ALA A 77 -1.81 0.76 2.92
C ALA A 77 -3.12 1.16 3.60
N MET A 78 -3.30 0.80 4.88
CA MET A 78 -4.47 1.21 5.66
C MET A 78 -4.56 2.74 5.79
N ALA A 79 -3.44 3.41 6.06
CA ALA A 79 -3.39 4.86 6.16
C ALA A 79 -3.69 5.53 4.81
N ASN A 80 -3.10 5.04 3.71
CA ASN A 80 -3.32 5.57 2.37
C ASN A 80 -4.76 5.34 1.90
N LEU A 81 -5.37 4.21 2.26
CA LEU A 81 -6.79 3.95 2.01
C LEU A 81 -7.69 4.93 2.78
N GLY A 82 -7.35 5.21 4.04
CA GLY A 82 -8.03 6.22 4.83
C GLY A 82 -7.96 7.61 4.19
N LEU A 83 -6.78 7.97 3.69
CA LEU A 83 -6.57 9.25 3.02
C LEU A 83 -7.39 9.33 1.73
N LEU A 84 -7.27 8.32 0.85
CA LEU A 84 -7.98 8.24 -0.42
C LEU A 84 -9.50 8.40 -0.24
N LEU A 85 -10.09 7.68 0.72
CA LEU A 85 -11.54 7.74 1.00
C LEU A 85 -11.97 9.11 1.54
N SER A 86 -11.12 9.80 2.29
CA SER A 86 -11.46 11.09 2.91
C SER A 86 -11.21 12.31 2.02
N THR A 87 -10.25 12.26 1.09
CA THR A 87 -9.83 13.43 0.30
C THR A 87 -10.04 13.30 -1.19
N GLN A 88 -9.86 12.10 -1.77
CA GLN A 88 -9.88 11.90 -3.22
C GLN A 88 -11.21 11.32 -3.71
N TRP A 89 -11.91 10.57 -2.85
CA TRP A 89 -13.19 9.95 -3.18
C TRP A 89 -14.34 10.99 -3.19
N ASP A 90 -15.24 10.89 -4.17
CA ASP A 90 -16.40 11.79 -4.30
C ASP A 90 -17.72 10.99 -4.38
N PRO A 91 -18.65 11.16 -3.40
CA PRO A 91 -18.51 11.95 -2.18
C PRO A 91 -17.52 11.31 -1.19
N PRO A 92 -16.84 12.09 -0.32
CA PRO A 92 -15.91 11.54 0.66
C PRO A 92 -16.55 10.51 1.60
N ASP A 93 -15.89 9.37 1.78
CA ASP A 93 -16.28 8.32 2.73
C ASP A 93 -15.49 8.46 4.04
N LEU A 94 -15.89 9.41 4.88
CA LEU A 94 -15.26 9.66 6.17
C LEU A 94 -15.42 8.50 7.16
N ALA A 95 -16.50 7.72 7.03
CA ALA A 95 -16.76 6.58 7.90
C ALA A 95 -15.80 5.43 7.57
N GLY A 96 -15.64 5.12 6.29
CA GLY A 96 -14.65 4.17 5.79
C GLY A 96 -13.22 4.62 6.11
N ALA A 97 -12.92 5.91 5.90
CA ALA A 97 -11.61 6.46 6.23
C ALA A 97 -11.25 6.28 7.71
N ARG A 98 -12.17 6.65 8.61
CA ARG A 98 -11.99 6.47 10.05
C ARG A 98 -11.76 5.01 10.42
N HIS A 99 -12.53 4.09 9.85
CA HIS A 99 -12.38 2.66 10.10
C HIS A 99 -10.96 2.16 9.78
N TRP A 100 -10.40 2.57 8.64
CA TRP A 100 -9.06 2.16 8.23
C TRP A 100 -7.95 2.80 9.07
N TYR A 101 -8.10 4.08 9.45
CA TYR A 101 -7.15 4.72 10.37
C TYR A 101 -7.14 4.06 11.76
N GLU A 102 -8.31 3.70 12.29
CA GLU A 102 -8.40 2.98 13.58
C GLU A 102 -7.72 1.61 13.50
N ARG A 103 -7.88 0.89 12.38
CA ARG A 103 -7.16 -0.39 12.17
C ARG A 103 -5.65 -0.21 12.06
N ALA A 104 -5.19 0.81 11.34
CA ALA A 104 -3.76 1.11 11.22
C ALA A 104 -3.13 1.38 12.61
N ALA A 105 -3.81 2.19 13.43
CA ALA A 105 -3.37 2.49 14.79
C ALA A 105 -3.34 1.23 15.67
N ALA A 106 -4.36 0.38 15.58
CA ALA A 106 -4.43 -0.86 16.37
C ALA A 106 -3.28 -1.83 16.03
N VAL A 107 -2.92 -1.96 14.74
CA VAL A 107 -1.79 -2.81 14.32
C VAL A 107 -0.46 -2.22 14.81
N GLY A 108 -0.26 -0.91 14.65
CA GLY A 108 0.94 -0.23 15.16
C GLY A 108 1.13 -0.38 16.68
N ASP A 109 0.04 -0.31 17.44
CA ASP A 109 0.06 -0.53 18.90
C ASP A 109 0.40 -2.00 19.25
N THR A 110 -0.07 -2.97 18.47
CA THR A 110 0.31 -4.38 18.67
C THR A 110 1.78 -4.66 18.40
N ASP A 111 2.36 -4.05 17.35
CA ASP A 111 3.78 -4.19 17.07
C ASP A 111 4.65 -3.51 18.15
N ALA A 112 4.21 -2.36 18.66
CA ALA A 112 4.88 -1.67 19.76
C ALA A 112 4.87 -2.50 21.06
N THR A 113 3.74 -3.12 21.39
CA THR A 113 3.60 -3.96 22.61
C THR A 113 4.35 -5.28 22.51
N ALA A 114 4.41 -5.92 21.33
CA ALA A 114 5.20 -7.12 21.10
C ALA A 114 6.71 -6.87 21.32
N ASN A 115 7.24 -5.76 20.82
CA ASN A 115 8.65 -5.38 21.00
C ASN A 115 9.03 -5.06 22.46
N LEU A 116 8.06 -4.71 23.30
CA LEU A 116 8.26 -4.44 24.73
C LEU A 116 8.13 -5.70 25.62
N GLY A 117 7.60 -6.81 25.08
CA GLY A 117 7.40 -8.08 25.79
C GLY A 117 8.65 -8.95 25.93
N ASP A 118 9.72 -8.68 25.15
CA ASP A 118 10.90 -9.55 25.02
C ASP A 118 12.10 -9.15 25.90
N ARG A 119 11.89 -8.30 26.91
CA ARG A 119 12.90 -8.07 27.95
C ARG A 119 12.61 -9.00 29.13
N PRO A 120 13.32 -10.14 29.29
CA PRO A 120 13.24 -10.89 30.52
C PRO A 120 13.67 -9.95 31.65
N ARG A 121 12.79 -9.77 32.64
CA ARG A 121 13.18 -9.18 33.92
C ARG A 121 14.16 -10.18 34.56
N THR A 122 15.45 -10.00 34.33
CA THR A 122 16.48 -10.61 35.16
C THR A 122 16.43 -9.93 36.52
N THR A 123 15.70 -10.55 37.45
CA THR A 123 15.86 -10.34 38.90
C THR A 123 17.18 -10.91 39.38
#